data_AF-A0A0P8YH00-F1
#
_entry.id   AF-A0A0P8YH00-F1
#
_cell.length_a   1.000
_cell.length_b   1.000
_cell.length_c   1.000
_cell.angle_alpha   90.00
_cell.angle_beta   90.00
_cell.angle_gamma   90.00
#
_symmetry.space_group_name_H-M   'P 1'
#
loop_
_entity.id
_entity.type
_entity.pdbx_description
1 polymer ?
#
loop_
_entity_poly.entity_id
_entity_poly.type
_entity_poly.pdbx_seq_one_letter_code
_entity_poly.pdbx_strand_id
1 'polypeptide(L)' 'MIKYIKDKMQSDISLVIFITFLIVFGIWIYITYTEPMEVNYKYYGIKYKAGNPQISEPIAIEISGKYKKGSDIWY' A
#
# COMPACT_ATOMS: atom_id res chain seq x y z
N MET A 1 -40.01 20.96 -22.80
CA MET A 1 -39.66 19.60 -23.29
C MET A 1 -38.16 19.44 -23.52
N ILE A 2 -37.49 20.28 -24.32
CA ILE A 2 -36.05 20.19 -24.61
C ILE A 2 -35.16 20.31 -23.34
N LYS A 3 -35.52 21.21 -22.40
CA LYS A 3 -34.79 21.38 -21.14
C LYS A 3 -34.80 20.11 -20.28
N TYR A 4 -35.96 19.49 -20.11
CA TYR A 4 -36.12 18.23 -19.37
C TYR A 4 -35.28 17.09 -19.95
N ILE A 5 -35.21 16.98 -21.28
CA ILE A 5 -34.39 15.96 -21.95
C ILE A 5 -32.90 16.18 -21.66
N LYS A 6 -32.43 17.44 -21.72
CA LYS A 6 -31.04 17.78 -21.39
C LYS A 6 -30.69 17.51 -19.93
N ASP A 7 -31.55 17.92 -19.01
CA ASP A 7 -31.35 17.73 -17.57
C ASP A 7 -31.29 16.22 -17.22
N LYS A 8 -32.15 15.42 -17.85
CA LYS A 8 -32.16 13.96 -17.69
C LYS A 8 -30.88 13.31 -18.25
N MET A 9 -30.46 13.71 -19.46
CA MET A 9 -29.20 13.22 -20.04
C MET A 9 -27.99 13.57 -19.19
N GLN A 10 -27.92 14.78 -18.62
CA GLN A 10 -26.83 15.16 -17.72
C GLN A 10 -26.83 14.34 -16.44
N SER A 11 -28.00 14.12 -15.84
CA SER A 11 -28.14 13.27 -14.64
C SER A 11 -27.65 11.84 -14.89
N ASP A 12 -28.02 11.25 -16.02
CA ASP A 12 -27.61 9.89 -16.39
C ASP A 12 -26.09 9.79 -16.61
N ILE A 13 -25.50 10.77 -17.28
CA ILE A 13 -24.03 10.84 -17.48
C ILE A 13 -23.31 11.00 -16.14
N SER A 14 -23.78 11.89 -15.27
CA SER A 14 -23.19 12.09 -13.94
C SER A 14 -23.24 10.81 -13.09
N LEU A 15 -24.34 10.06 -13.17
CA LEU A 15 -24.49 8.78 -12.46
C LEU A 15 -23.49 7.73 -12.97
N VAL A 16 -23.32 7.61 -14.28
CA VAL A 16 -22.34 6.68 -14.88
C VAL A 16 -20.91 7.05 -14.47
N ILE A 17 -20.56 8.33 -14.50
CA ILE A 17 -19.24 8.81 -14.05
C ILE A 17 -19.01 8.48 -12.58
N PHE A 18 -20.01 8.72 -11.73
CA PHE A 18 -19.91 8.46 -10.30
C PHE A 18 -19.70 6.97 -10.00
N ILE A 19 -20.46 6.08 -10.65
CA ILE A 19 -20.30 4.63 -10.48
C ILE A 19 -18.91 4.19 -10.96
N THR A 20 -18.46 4.70 -12.10
CA THR A 20 -17.13 4.37 -12.65
C THR A 20 -16.03 4.79 -11.69
N PHE A 21 -16.14 6.00 -11.12
CA PHE A 21 -15.21 6.50 -10.11
C PHE A 21 -15.17 5.59 -8.86
N LEU A 22 -16.32 5.16 -8.35
CA LEU A 22 -16.39 4.26 -7.20
C LEU A 22 -15.72 2.91 -7.47
N ILE A 23 -15.90 2.35 -8.67
CA ILE A 23 -15.26 1.08 -9.06
C ILE A 23 -13.74 1.24 -9.08
N VAL A 24 -13.23 2.27 -9.76
CA VAL A 24 -11.78 2.53 -9.85
C VAL A 24 -11.19 2.79 -8.48
N PHE A 25 -11.88 3.57 -7.65
CA PHE A 25 -11.43 3.86 -6.29
C PHE A 25 -11.41 2.61 -5.40
N GLY A 26 -12.43 1.75 -5.51
CA GLY A 26 -12.50 0.48 -4.81
C GLY A 26 -11.35 -0.47 -5.20
N ILE A 27 -11.05 -0.57 -6.50
CA ILE A 27 -9.92 -1.35 -7.01
C ILE A 27 -8.59 -0.80 -6.47
N TRP A 28 -8.42 0.52 -6.46
CA TRP A 28 -7.20 1.16 -5.95
C TRP A 28 -6.97 0.87 -4.46
N ILE A 29 -8.02 0.96 -3.64
CA ILE A 29 -7.96 0.57 -2.22
C ILE A 29 -7.59 -0.91 -2.10
N TYR A 30 -8.24 -1.78 -2.86
CA TYR A 30 -7.97 -3.22 -2.80
C TYR A 30 -6.49 -3.52 -3.05
N ILE A 31 -5.92 -2.99 -4.15
CA ILE A 31 -4.50 -3.16 -4.49
C ILE A 31 -3.60 -2.65 -3.36
N THR A 32 -3.84 -1.43 -2.88
CA THR A 32 -3.01 -0.78 -1.85
C THR A 32 -2.95 -1.57 -0.54
N TYR A 33 -4.02 -2.28 -0.17
CA TYR A 33 -4.11 -3.01 1.09
C TYR A 33 -3.88 -4.52 0.97
N THR A 34 -4.01 -5.10 -0.22
CA THR A 34 -3.79 -6.55 -0.42
C THR A 34 -2.42 -6.90 -0.96
N GLU A 35 -1.75 -5.99 -1.68
CA GLU A 35 -0.40 -6.25 -2.15
C GLU A 35 0.62 -6.20 -1.01
N PRO A 36 1.49 -7.22 -0.89
CA PRO A 36 2.57 -7.19 0.08
C PRO A 36 3.53 -6.06 -0.28
N MET A 37 3.76 -5.14 0.66
CA MET A 37 4.71 -4.07 0.45
C MET A 37 6.13 -4.65 0.59
N GLU A 38 6.96 -4.40 -0.42
CA GLU A 38 8.38 -4.74 -0.32
C GLU A 38 9.05 -3.76 0.63
N VAL A 39 9.71 -4.31 1.66
CA VAL A 39 10.50 -3.54 2.60
C VAL A 39 11.97 -3.78 2.32
N ASN A 40 12.66 -2.67 2.08
CA ASN A 40 14.10 -2.64 1.95
C ASN A 40 14.63 -1.64 2.98
N TYR A 41 14.75 -2.07 4.23
CA TYR A 41 15.32 -1.23 5.29
C TYR A 41 16.80 -1.55 5.44
N LYS A 42 17.62 -0.51 5.29
CA LYS A 42 19.04 -0.54 5.64
C LYS A 42 19.19 0.08 7.02
N TYR A 43 19.47 -0.73 8.03
CA TYR A 43 19.70 -0.26 9.39
C TYR A 43 21.15 -0.51 9.78
N TYR A 44 21.83 0.52 10.27
CA TYR A 44 23.17 0.38 10.84
C TYR A 44 23.02 0.01 12.31
N GLY A 45 23.31 -1.24 12.66
CA GLY A 45 23.12 -1.79 13.99
C GLY A 45 24.38 -2.44 14.54
N ILE A 46 24.54 -2.41 15.86
CA ILE A 46 25.57 -3.20 16.53
C ILE A 46 25.02 -4.62 16.67
N LYS A 47 25.52 -5.56 15.85
CA LYS A 47 25.13 -6.97 15.94
C LYS A 47 25.92 -7.63 17.06
N TYR A 48 25.33 -7.74 18.24
CA TYR A 48 25.89 -8.54 19.33
C TYR A 48 25.86 -10.02 18.92
N LYS A 49 27.03 -10.62 18.63
CA LYS A 49 27.13 -12.09 18.54
C LYS A 49 26.93 -12.65 19.94
N ALA A 50 26.09 -13.68 20.08
CA ALA A 50 25.94 -14.41 21.33
C ALA A 50 27.32 -14.89 21.81
N GLY A 51 27.80 -14.34 22.93
CA GLY A 51 29.07 -14.70 23.55
C GLY A 51 30.25 -13.74 23.32
N ASN A 52 30.12 -12.58 22.66
CA ASN A 52 31.22 -11.61 22.59
C ASN A 52 30.78 -10.13 22.73
N PRO A 53 30.94 -9.52 23.92
CA PRO A 53 30.57 -8.13 24.16
C PRO A 53 31.57 -7.09 23.61
N GLN A 54 32.67 -7.50 22.97
CA GLN A 54 33.72 -6.59 22.47
C GLN A 54 33.53 -6.10 21.03
N ILE A 55 32.47 -6.48 20.32
CA ILE A 55 32.25 -6.03 18.94
C ILE A 55 31.52 -4.68 18.98
N SER A 56 32.28 -3.59 18.97
CA SER A 56 31.78 -2.21 19.01
C SER A 56 31.61 -1.56 17.63
N GLU A 57 31.94 -2.27 16.55
CA GLU A 57 31.84 -1.72 15.20
C GLU A 57 30.41 -1.85 14.66
N PRO A 58 29.78 -0.75 14.21
CA PRO A 58 28.46 -0.79 13.60
C PRO A 58 28.54 -1.53 12.25
N ILE A 59 27.76 -2.60 12.12
CA ILE A 59 27.67 -3.37 10.87
C ILE A 59 26.36 -2.98 10.20
N ALA A 60 26.37 -2.79 8.88
CA ALA A 60 25.15 -2.59 8.10
C ALA A 60 24.32 -3.88 8.13
N ILE A 61 23.14 -3.82 8.74
CA ILE A 61 22.15 -4.90 8.72
C ILE A 61 21.13 -4.53 7.65
N GLU A 62 21.13 -5.27 6.56
CA GLU A 62 20.11 -5.16 5.52
C GLU A 62 18.96 -6.11 5.86
N ILE A 63 17.78 -5.56 6.11
CA ILE A 63 16.55 -6.34 6.29
C ILE A 63 15.75 -6.19 4.99
N SER A 64 15.81 -7.23 4.16
CA SER A 64 15.00 -7.37 2.96
C SER A 64 13.94 -8.42 3.19
N GLY A 65 12.70 -8.09 2.87
CA GLY A 65 11.57 -9.00 3.05
C GLY A 65 10.28 -8.42 2.49
N LYS A 66 9.28 -9.29 2.32
CA LYS A 66 7.93 -8.88 1.91
C LYS A 66 7.03 -8.98 3.13
N TYR A 67 6.38 -7.88 3.51
CA TYR A 67 5.41 -7.91 4.60
C TYR A 67 4.04 -7.48 4.08
N LYS A 68 3.00 -8.18 4.52
CA LYS A 68 1.63 -7.77 4.25
C LYS A 68 1.20 -6.84 5.38
N LYS A 69 0.84 -5.60 5.05
CA LYS A 69 0.38 -4.60 6.02
C LYS A 69 -0.88 -5.12 6.71
N GLY A 70 -0.78 -5.48 8.00
CA GLY A 70 -1.88 -6.03 8.79
C GLY A 70 -1.89 -7.55 8.97
N SER A 71 -0.83 -8.27 8.61
CA SER A 71 -0.63 -9.66 9.06
C SER A 71 0.59 -9.78 9.95
N ASP A 72 0.49 -10.53 11.05
CA ASP A 72 1.62 -10.88 11.92
C ASP A 72 2.59 -11.91 11.28
N ILE A 73 2.40 -12.20 9.99
CA ILE A 73 3.13 -13.23 9.26
C ILE A 73 4.22 -12.57 8.42
N TRP A 74 5.47 -12.91 8.76
CA TRP A 74 6.68 -12.54 8.03
C TRP A 74 7.04 -13.67 7.06
N TYR A 75 7.34 -13.36 5.79
CA TYR A 75 7.75 -14.32 4.75
C TYR A 75 9.21 -14.10 4.34
#